data_AF-A0AA88HT10-F1
#
_entry.id   AF-A0AA88HT10-F1
#
_cell.length_a   1.000
_cell.length_b   1.000
_cell.length_c   1.000
_cell.angle_alpha   90.00
_cell.angle_beta   90.00
_cell.angle_gamma   90.00
#
_symmetry.space_group_name_H-M   'P 1'
#
loop_
_entity.id
_entity.type
_entity.pdbx_description
1 polymer ?
#
loop_
_entity_poly.entity_id
_entity_poly.type
_entity_poly.pdbx_seq_one_letter_code
_entity_poly.pdbx_strand_id
1 'polypeptide(L)'
;MLINSLGRRGTVMALSPLYIGSYLLTGFAVNRIMIITGRFICGFLAGAASPASQIYVSEISSPCIRGRLGSLAGIFLTVGILVAYGFGAFLNWNQLSLFGITFPALLGLSTLFIPESPSWYIIKQKDSLALKSLQRLRGRNTDVSGEFKIKKESSERIKKMPEITLRNASDPKFWKPLALSSMLMIAQQFSGNLAVVFNTVSIFESTGSTLSPSVSSVITGSIMVIFTIGMTFLIDKAGRKALLLFSSAGMGLSHSLLGSYFYIQANYPQEVINSISWL
;
A
#
# COMPACT_ATOMS: atom_id res chain seq x y z
N MET A 1 8.94 -12.94 -10.65
CA MET A 1 10.26 -13.46 -11.08
C MET A 1 11.38 -13.05 -10.13
N LEU A 2 11.62 -11.73 -9.92
CA LEU A 2 12.66 -11.22 -9.01
C LEU A 2 12.59 -11.79 -7.58
N ILE A 3 11.39 -11.84 -6.99
CA ILE A 3 11.17 -12.40 -5.64
C ILE A 3 11.61 -13.87 -5.52
N ASN A 4 11.50 -14.63 -6.61
CA ASN A 4 11.86 -16.05 -6.64
C ASN A 4 13.35 -16.27 -6.88
N SER A 5 14.03 -15.36 -7.61
CA SER A 5 15.45 -15.44 -7.87
C SER A 5 16.29 -14.84 -6.73
N LEU A 6 16.04 -13.59 -6.37
CA LEU A 6 16.84 -12.80 -5.42
C LEU A 6 16.38 -12.92 -3.96
N GLY A 7 15.20 -13.50 -3.71
CA GLY A 7 14.58 -13.48 -2.39
C GLY A 7 13.81 -12.18 -2.14
N ARG A 8 13.13 -12.10 -1.00
CA ARG A 8 12.24 -10.98 -0.70
C ARG A 8 13.08 -9.78 -0.26
N ARG A 9 13.97 -9.99 0.70
CA ARG A 9 14.96 -8.99 1.16
C ARG A 9 15.87 -8.57 0.02
N GLY A 10 16.39 -9.52 -0.76
CA GLY A 10 17.25 -9.23 -1.91
C GLY A 10 16.55 -8.38 -2.99
N THR A 11 15.26 -8.64 -3.25
CA THR A 11 14.45 -7.82 -4.17
C THR A 11 14.31 -6.39 -3.66
N VAL A 12 13.93 -6.19 -2.39
CA VAL A 12 13.79 -4.84 -1.82
C VAL A 12 15.12 -4.09 -1.86
N MET A 13 16.21 -4.75 -1.48
CA MET A 13 17.56 -4.16 -1.51
C MET A 13 17.99 -3.74 -2.93
N ALA A 14 17.65 -4.52 -3.95
CA ALA A 14 17.95 -4.19 -5.35
C ALA A 14 17.09 -3.04 -5.89
N LEU A 15 15.83 -2.93 -5.44
CA LEU A 15 14.91 -1.88 -5.89
C LEU A 15 15.15 -0.55 -5.18
N SER A 16 15.66 -0.53 -3.95
CA SER A 16 15.89 0.70 -3.18
C SER A 16 16.76 1.75 -3.90
N PRO A 17 17.92 1.42 -4.50
CA PRO A 17 18.71 2.40 -5.28
C PRO A 17 17.96 2.93 -6.51
N LEU A 18 17.16 2.09 -7.17
CA LEU A 18 16.37 2.50 -8.34
C LEU A 18 15.28 3.50 -7.94
N TYR A 19 14.69 3.31 -6.75
CA TYR A 19 13.73 4.26 -6.19
C TYR A 19 14.36 5.61 -5.92
N ILE A 20 15.55 5.61 -5.30
CA ILE A 20 16.32 6.83 -5.05
C ILE A 20 16.60 7.54 -6.39
N GLY A 21 17.03 6.80 -7.41
CA GLY A 21 17.26 7.33 -8.75
C GLY A 21 16.01 7.97 -9.38
N SER A 22 14.84 7.36 -9.21
CA SER A 22 13.56 7.89 -9.69
C SER A 22 13.14 9.20 -8.98
N TYR A 23 13.35 9.29 -7.67
CA TYR A 23 13.11 10.52 -6.90
C TYR A 23 14.12 11.62 -7.21
N LEU A 24 15.39 11.27 -7.45
CA LEU A 24 16.41 12.21 -7.93
C LEU A 24 16.06 12.75 -9.32
N LEU A 25 15.62 11.88 -10.24
CA LEU A 25 15.18 12.29 -11.58
C LEU A 25 13.99 13.25 -11.49
N THR A 26 13.06 13.01 -10.57
CA THR A 26 11.91 13.90 -10.38
C THR A 26 12.31 15.20 -9.67
N GLY A 27 13.18 15.14 -8.65
CA GLY A 27 13.60 16.30 -7.86
C GLY A 27 14.49 17.29 -8.62
N PHE A 28 15.32 16.81 -9.54
CA PHE A 28 16.18 17.64 -10.39
C PHE A 28 15.59 17.85 -11.79
N ALA A 29 14.28 17.63 -11.97
CA ALA A 29 13.66 17.71 -13.27
C ALA A 29 13.69 19.13 -13.86
N VAL A 30 14.28 19.27 -15.04
CA VAL A 30 14.34 20.54 -15.80
C VAL A 30 13.18 20.65 -16.81
N ASN A 31 12.64 19.51 -17.25
CA ASN A 31 11.54 19.47 -18.22
C ASN A 31 10.41 18.54 -17.75
N ARG A 32 9.22 18.71 -18.34
CA ARG A 32 8.03 17.92 -18.00
C ARG A 32 8.21 16.42 -18.28
N ILE A 33 8.98 16.06 -19.32
CA ILE A 33 9.23 14.67 -19.70
C ILE A 33 9.99 13.95 -18.57
N MET A 34 10.98 14.59 -17.97
CA MET A 34 11.78 14.05 -16.88
C MET A 34 10.93 13.77 -15.63
N ILE A 35 9.96 14.63 -15.32
CA ILE A 35 8.97 14.38 -14.25
C ILE A 35 8.12 13.16 -14.59
N ILE A 36 7.58 13.08 -15.81
CA ILE A 36 6.71 11.97 -16.23
C ILE A 36 7.48 10.64 -16.21
N THR A 37 8.69 10.62 -16.76
CA THR A 37 9.58 9.45 -16.75
C THR A 37 9.95 9.05 -15.33
N GLY A 38 10.30 10.01 -14.47
CA GLY A 38 10.59 9.76 -13.06
C GLY A 38 9.42 9.11 -12.34
N ARG A 39 8.21 9.66 -12.50
CA ARG A 39 6.99 9.10 -11.91
C ARG A 39 6.61 7.74 -12.48
N PHE A 40 6.81 7.52 -13.78
CA PHE A 40 6.56 6.22 -14.41
C PHE A 40 7.47 5.14 -13.82
N ILE A 41 8.77 5.43 -13.70
CA ILE A 41 9.74 4.54 -13.07
C ILE A 41 9.36 4.30 -11.60
N CYS A 42 9.00 5.36 -10.85
CA CYS A 42 8.56 5.23 -9.45
C CYS A 42 7.38 4.28 -9.31
N GLY A 43 6.37 4.41 -10.19
CA GLY A 43 5.17 3.57 -10.18
C GLY A 43 5.50 2.10 -10.47
N PHE A 44 6.38 1.85 -11.44
CA PHE A 44 6.84 0.49 -11.76
C PHE A 44 7.57 -0.16 -10.57
N LEU A 45 8.47 0.60 -9.93
CA LEU A 45 9.20 0.13 -8.75
C LEU A 45 8.27 -0.10 -7.54
N ALA A 46 7.21 0.71 -7.39
CA ALA A 46 6.15 0.50 -6.40
C ALA A 46 5.35 -0.77 -6.62
N GLY A 47 4.97 -1.04 -7.87
CA GLY A 47 4.34 -2.30 -8.24
C GLY A 47 5.21 -3.52 -7.96
N ALA A 48 6.53 -3.40 -8.11
CA ALA A 48 7.47 -4.50 -7.85
C ALA A 48 7.79 -4.71 -6.35
N ALA A 49 7.98 -3.62 -5.59
CA ALA A 49 8.43 -3.68 -4.19
C ALA A 49 7.30 -3.94 -3.18
N SER A 50 6.09 -3.43 -3.45
CA SER A 50 4.92 -3.60 -2.57
C SER A 50 4.59 -5.07 -2.30
N PRO A 51 4.38 -5.95 -3.31
CA PRO A 51 4.09 -7.35 -3.06
C PRO A 51 5.25 -8.09 -2.39
N ALA A 52 6.51 -7.75 -2.72
CA ALA A 52 7.67 -8.34 -2.07
C ALA A 52 7.66 -8.09 -0.55
N SER A 53 7.32 -6.86 -0.14
CA SER A 53 7.24 -6.46 1.26
C SER A 53 6.08 -7.15 1.99
N GLN A 54 4.89 -7.21 1.38
CA GLN A 54 3.73 -7.91 1.97
C GLN A 54 3.98 -9.41 2.15
N ILE A 55 4.56 -10.05 1.14
CA ILE A 55 4.92 -11.47 1.20
C ILE A 55 5.96 -11.71 2.29
N TYR A 56 7.00 -10.86 2.37
CA TYR A 56 8.02 -10.96 3.41
C TYR A 56 7.40 -10.93 4.80
N VAL A 57 6.57 -9.92 5.10
CA VAL A 57 5.88 -9.79 6.40
C VAL A 57 5.03 -11.03 6.70
N SER A 58 4.32 -11.57 5.70
CA SER A 58 3.50 -12.76 5.88
C SER A 58 4.32 -14.03 6.18
N GLU A 59 5.55 -14.11 5.65
CA GLU A 59 6.42 -15.29 5.77
C GLU A 59 7.21 -15.32 7.08
N ILE A 60 7.62 -14.15 7.59
CA ILE A 60 8.36 -14.02 8.86
C ILE A 60 7.44 -14.03 10.08
N SER A 61 6.18 -13.63 9.91
CA SER A 61 5.21 -13.51 11.00
C SER A 61 4.74 -14.87 11.53
N SER A 62 4.67 -14.98 12.86
CA SER A 62 4.00 -16.09 13.52
C SER A 62 2.50 -16.07 13.19
N PRO A 63 1.83 -17.23 13.08
CA PRO A 63 0.41 -17.31 12.69
C PRO A 63 -0.52 -16.40 13.52
N CYS A 64 -0.26 -16.29 14.83
CA CYS A 64 -1.08 -15.51 15.77
C CYS A 64 -1.05 -13.99 15.51
N ILE A 65 0.05 -13.46 14.95
CA ILE A 65 0.24 -12.01 14.78
C ILE A 65 0.23 -11.57 13.31
N ARG A 66 0.18 -12.53 12.37
CA ARG A 66 0.23 -12.28 10.94
C ARG A 66 -0.83 -11.29 10.47
N GLY A 67 -2.07 -11.42 10.96
CA GLY A 67 -3.16 -10.51 10.62
C GLY A 67 -2.87 -9.06 11.01
N ARG A 68 -2.38 -8.85 12.24
CA ARG A 68 -2.02 -7.53 12.77
C ARG A 68 -0.83 -6.91 12.03
N LEU A 69 0.19 -7.70 11.72
CA LEU A 69 1.33 -7.21 10.95
C LEU A 69 0.94 -6.89 9.50
N GLY A 70 -0.02 -7.62 8.93
CA GLY A 70 -0.58 -7.32 7.62
C GLY A 70 -1.36 -5.99 7.59
N SER A 71 -2.14 -5.69 8.63
CA SER A 71 -2.91 -4.44 8.68
C SER A 71 -2.05 -3.19 8.88
N LEU A 72 -0.85 -3.31 9.48
CA LEU A 72 0.11 -2.20 9.58
C LEU A 72 0.44 -1.59 8.22
N ALA A 73 0.43 -2.37 7.13
CA ALA A 73 0.69 -1.86 5.80
C ALA A 73 -0.29 -0.75 5.38
N GLY A 74 -1.59 -0.92 5.69
CA GLY A 74 -2.60 0.10 5.41
C GLY A 74 -2.42 1.35 6.26
N ILE A 75 -2.05 1.17 7.54
CA ILE A 75 -1.76 2.28 8.46
C ILE A 75 -0.53 3.07 7.97
N PHE A 76 0.55 2.40 7.59
CA PHE A 76 1.74 3.07 7.07
C PHE A 76 1.47 3.80 5.75
N LEU A 77 0.56 3.28 4.91
CA LEU A 77 0.13 3.97 3.70
C LEU A 77 -0.57 5.30 4.03
N THR A 78 -1.52 5.31 4.97
CA THR A 78 -2.23 6.55 5.33
C THR A 78 -1.36 7.52 6.11
N VAL A 79 -0.44 7.03 6.95
CA VAL A 79 0.59 7.86 7.57
C VAL A 79 1.50 8.49 6.50
N GLY A 80 1.89 7.73 5.47
CA GLY A 80 2.67 8.26 4.35
C GLY A 80 1.95 9.38 3.59
N ILE A 81 0.64 9.25 3.38
CA ILE A 81 -0.20 10.30 2.77
C ILE A 81 -0.23 11.54 3.67
N LEU A 82 -0.44 11.37 4.98
CA LEU A 82 -0.44 12.48 5.95
C LEU A 82 0.91 13.22 5.97
N VAL A 83 2.02 12.48 5.96
CA VAL A 83 3.37 13.07 5.88
C VAL A 83 3.53 13.84 4.56
N ALA A 84 3.06 13.29 3.44
CA ALA A 84 3.12 13.98 2.15
C ALA A 84 2.30 15.29 2.14
N TYR A 85 1.10 15.31 2.73
CA TYR A 85 0.32 16.55 2.86
C TYR A 85 0.97 17.55 3.82
N GLY A 86 1.47 17.08 4.97
CA GLY A 86 2.12 17.92 5.95
C GLY A 86 3.35 18.63 5.39
N PHE A 87 4.27 17.89 4.77
CA PHE A 87 5.46 18.49 4.15
C PHE A 87 5.13 19.21 2.84
N GLY A 88 4.14 18.75 2.08
CA GLY A 88 3.68 19.42 0.86
C GLY A 88 3.08 20.80 1.10
N ALA A 89 2.67 21.12 2.33
CA ALA A 89 2.24 22.46 2.72
C ALA A 89 3.40 23.49 2.78
N PHE A 90 4.64 23.03 3.02
CA PHE A 90 5.80 23.89 3.25
C PHE A 90 6.87 23.77 2.16
N LEU A 91 6.91 22.63 1.46
CA LEU A 91 7.94 22.32 0.46
C LEU A 91 7.38 22.42 -0.95
N ASN A 92 8.20 22.93 -1.86
CA ASN A 92 7.93 22.86 -3.28
C ASN A 92 7.93 21.39 -3.77
N TRP A 93 7.28 21.12 -4.91
CA TRP A 93 7.16 19.76 -5.47
C TRP A 93 8.52 19.06 -5.68
N ASN A 94 9.57 19.80 -6.02
CA ASN A 94 10.92 19.28 -6.20
C ASN A 94 11.58 18.91 -4.86
N GLN A 95 11.48 19.79 -3.86
CA GLN A 95 11.97 19.56 -2.50
C GLN A 95 11.24 18.40 -1.83
N LEU A 96 9.92 18.29 -2.04
CA LEU A 96 9.11 17.18 -1.55
C LEU A 96 9.55 15.85 -2.19
N SER A 97 9.87 15.85 -3.48
CA SER A 97 10.44 14.67 -4.17
C SER A 97 11.79 14.26 -3.57
N LEU A 98 12.67 15.23 -3.27
CA LEU A 98 13.97 14.97 -2.65
C LEU A 98 13.82 14.48 -1.21
N PHE A 99 12.90 15.06 -0.42
CA PHE A 99 12.56 14.54 0.90
C PHE A 99 12.07 13.09 0.84
N GLY A 100 11.31 12.75 -0.21
CA GLY A 100 10.83 11.40 -0.51
C GLY A 100 11.94 10.34 -0.60
N ILE A 101 13.19 10.72 -0.92
CA ILE A 101 14.36 9.81 -0.96
C ILE A 101 14.63 9.15 0.40
N THR A 102 14.28 9.84 1.49
CA THR A 102 14.52 9.36 2.85
C THR A 102 13.88 7.99 3.09
N PHE A 103 12.67 7.75 2.59
CA PHE A 103 11.94 6.50 2.81
C PHE A 103 12.55 5.27 2.11
N PRO A 104 12.82 5.27 0.79
CA PRO A 104 13.49 4.14 0.13
C PRO A 104 14.95 3.97 0.60
N ALA A 105 15.63 5.04 1.02
CA ALA A 105 16.96 4.95 1.63
C ALA A 105 16.92 4.25 2.98
N LEU A 106 16.01 4.65 3.88
CA LEU A 106 15.78 3.97 5.16
C LEU A 106 15.35 2.53 4.96
N LEU A 107 14.49 2.24 3.99
CA LEU A 107 14.07 0.88 3.65
C LEU A 107 15.28 0.05 3.20
N GLY A 108 16.10 0.58 2.28
CA GLY A 108 17.30 -0.07 1.79
C GLY A 108 18.31 -0.37 2.90
N LEU A 109 18.57 0.62 3.77
CA LEU A 109 19.45 0.47 4.92
C LEU A 109 18.91 -0.56 5.91
N SER A 110 17.60 -0.53 6.19
CA SER A 110 16.93 -1.50 7.07
C SER A 110 17.07 -2.93 6.56
N THR A 111 17.11 -3.13 5.23
CA THR A 111 17.32 -4.46 4.67
C THR A 111 18.66 -5.07 5.06
N LEU A 112 19.68 -4.28 5.39
CA LEU A 112 20.99 -4.79 5.82
C LEU A 112 20.90 -5.52 7.18
N PHE A 113 19.96 -5.13 8.04
CA PHE A 113 19.85 -5.64 9.41
C PHE A 113 18.86 -6.80 9.57
N ILE A 114 17.92 -6.98 8.63
CA ILE A 114 16.92 -8.03 8.67
C ILE A 114 17.40 -9.32 7.98
N PRO A 115 17.00 -10.52 8.45
CA PRO A 115 17.29 -11.76 7.75
C PRO A 115 16.41 -11.94 6.51
N GLU A 116 16.84 -12.75 5.55
CA GLU A 116 15.98 -13.16 4.44
C GLU A 116 14.91 -14.16 4.91
N SER A 117 13.79 -14.24 4.19
CA SER A 117 12.66 -15.11 4.54
C SER A 117 13.06 -16.58 4.72
N PRO A 118 12.71 -17.21 5.87
CA PRO A 118 12.92 -18.66 6.08
C PRO A 118 12.24 -19.50 4.99
N SER A 119 11.04 -19.09 4.55
CA SER A 119 10.28 -19.79 3.50
C SER A 119 11.03 -19.77 2.17
N TRP A 120 11.72 -18.68 1.84
CA TRP A 120 12.54 -18.62 0.62
C TRP A 120 13.74 -19.57 0.67
N TYR A 121 14.43 -19.65 1.81
CA TYR A 121 15.53 -20.61 1.98
C TYR A 121 15.07 -22.07 1.88
N ILE A 122 13.90 -22.41 2.42
CA ILE A 122 13.29 -23.75 2.30
C ILE A 122 13.01 -24.07 0.82
N ILE A 123 12.43 -23.13 0.06
CA ILE A 123 12.17 -23.32 -1.37
C ILE A 123 13.47 -23.58 -2.14
N LYS A 124 14.55 -22.87 -1.78
CA LYS A 124 15.90 -23.01 -2.34
C LYS A 124 16.70 -24.20 -1.77
N GLN A 125 16.08 -25.07 -0.96
CA GLN A 125 16.71 -26.24 -0.34
C GLN A 125 17.94 -25.91 0.53
N LYS A 126 17.94 -24.72 1.16
CA LYS A 126 19.00 -24.23 2.06
C LYS A 126 18.58 -24.29 3.52
N ASP A 127 18.38 -25.51 4.03
CA ASP A 127 17.78 -25.78 5.35
C ASP A 127 18.55 -25.15 6.52
N SER A 128 19.88 -25.17 6.49
CA SER A 128 20.71 -24.58 7.56
C SER A 128 20.54 -23.06 7.66
N LEU A 129 20.38 -22.37 6.53
CA LEU A 129 20.13 -20.93 6.49
C LEU A 129 18.68 -20.60 6.87
N ALA A 130 17.73 -21.45 6.51
CA ALA A 130 16.35 -21.32 6.94
C ALA A 130 16.22 -21.39 8.46
N LEU A 131 16.89 -22.37 9.11
CA LEU A 131 16.95 -22.49 10.57
C LEU A 131 17.60 -21.27 11.22
N LYS A 132 18.75 -20.81 10.71
CA LYS A 132 19.42 -19.59 11.22
C LYS A 132 18.53 -18.34 11.09
N SER A 133 17.84 -18.19 9.97
CA SER A 133 16.90 -17.07 9.76
C SER A 133 15.74 -17.14 10.75
N LEU A 134 15.14 -18.32 10.92
CA LEU A 134 14.02 -18.53 11.84
C LEU A 134 14.44 -18.29 13.30
N GLN A 135 15.62 -18.77 13.70
CA GLN A 135 16.21 -18.52 15.02
C GLN A 135 16.40 -17.02 15.26
N ARG A 136 16.90 -16.27 14.28
CA ARG A 136 17.07 -14.81 14.39
C ARG A 136 15.73 -14.08 14.53
N LEU A 137 14.67 -14.57 13.89
CA LEU A 137 13.32 -13.99 13.97
C LEU A 137 12.58 -14.34 15.27
N ARG A 138 12.83 -15.52 15.86
CA ARG A 138 12.14 -16.01 17.07
C ARG A 138 12.91 -15.76 18.36
N GLY A 139 14.19 -15.39 18.29
CA GLY A 139 15.08 -15.19 19.42
C GLY A 139 16.03 -16.36 19.63
N ARG A 140 17.21 -16.11 20.22
CA ARG A 140 18.33 -17.08 20.29
C ARG A 140 18.04 -18.36 21.08
N ASN A 141 17.10 -18.33 22.03
CA ASN A 141 16.83 -19.44 22.95
C ASN A 141 15.50 -20.17 22.65
N THR A 142 14.83 -19.85 21.55
CA THR A 142 13.55 -20.44 21.18
C THR A 142 13.77 -21.68 20.32
N ASP A 143 13.15 -22.81 20.63
CA ASP A 143 13.19 -23.96 19.71
C ASP A 143 12.35 -23.67 18.46
N VAL A 144 13.03 -23.63 17.31
CA VAL A 144 12.42 -23.36 16.00
C VAL A 144 12.25 -24.62 15.16
N SER A 145 12.66 -25.79 15.65
CA SER A 145 12.71 -27.05 14.91
C SER A 145 11.31 -27.50 14.47
N GLY A 146 10.33 -27.38 15.36
CA GLY A 146 8.93 -27.69 15.06
C GLY A 146 8.34 -26.79 13.98
N GLU A 147 8.52 -25.47 14.10
CA GLU A 147 8.04 -24.52 13.09
C GLU A 147 8.73 -24.72 11.73
N PHE A 148 10.03 -25.00 11.74
CA PHE A 148 10.79 -25.33 10.53
C PHE A 148 10.23 -26.56 9.83
N LYS A 149 9.96 -27.65 10.57
CA LYS A 149 9.39 -28.89 10.02
C LYS A 149 8.03 -28.64 9.37
N ILE A 150 7.13 -27.92 10.05
CA ILE A 150 5.80 -27.57 9.52
C ILE A 150 5.93 -26.75 8.23
N LYS A 151 6.81 -25.75 8.19
CA LYS A 151 7.05 -24.94 6.99
C LYS A 151 7.62 -25.79 5.85
N LYS A 152 8.56 -26.69 6.13
CA LYS A 152 9.15 -27.60 5.13
C LYS A 152 8.11 -28.55 4.53
N GLU A 153 7.35 -29.24 5.37
CA GLU A 153 6.26 -30.11 4.93
C GLU A 153 5.21 -29.35 4.10
N SER A 154 4.86 -28.13 4.51
CA SER A 154 3.93 -27.30 3.74
C SER A 154 4.48 -26.94 2.36
N SER A 155 5.78 -26.65 2.25
CA SER A 155 6.44 -26.36 0.98
C SER A 155 6.51 -27.60 0.08
N GLU A 156 6.74 -28.78 0.64
CA GLU A 156 6.75 -30.04 -0.11
C GLU A 156 5.35 -30.42 -0.60
N ARG A 157 4.31 -30.20 0.21
CA ARG A 157 2.92 -30.37 -0.22
C ARG A 157 2.59 -29.46 -1.41
N ILE A 158 3.00 -28.20 -1.37
CA ILE A 158 2.78 -27.24 -2.47
C ILE A 158 3.54 -27.68 -3.72
N LYS A 159 4.78 -28.17 -3.61
CA LYS A 159 5.55 -28.69 -4.76
C LYS A 159 4.92 -29.92 -5.43
N LYS A 160 4.16 -30.71 -4.67
CA LYS A 160 3.44 -31.89 -5.18
C LYS A 160 2.10 -31.55 -5.81
N MET A 161 1.59 -30.33 -5.62
CA MET A 161 0.38 -29.88 -6.31
C MET A 161 0.71 -29.65 -7.80
N PRO A 162 -0.18 -30.05 -8.73
CA PRO A 162 0.01 -29.75 -10.13
C PRO A 162 0.15 -28.24 -10.32
N GLU A 163 1.14 -27.82 -11.11
CA GLU A 163 1.27 -26.41 -11.46
C GLU A 163 -0.04 -25.91 -12.08
N ILE A 164 -0.46 -24.70 -11.71
CA ILE A 164 -1.65 -24.07 -12.28
C ILE A 164 -1.30 -23.67 -13.72
N THR A 165 -1.51 -24.60 -14.65
CA THR A 165 -1.44 -24.32 -16.09
C THR A 165 -2.65 -23.47 -16.48
N LEU A 166 -2.51 -22.56 -17.45
CA LEU A 166 -3.62 -21.75 -18.02
C LEU A 166 -4.86 -22.59 -18.40
N ARG A 167 -4.67 -23.88 -18.71
CA ARG A 167 -5.73 -24.86 -19.02
C ARG A 167 -6.60 -25.25 -17.83
N ASN A 168 -6.07 -25.17 -16.60
CA ASN A 168 -6.80 -25.43 -15.35
C ASN A 168 -7.41 -24.15 -14.75
N ALA A 169 -7.16 -22.99 -15.38
CA ALA A 169 -7.72 -21.71 -14.94
C ALA A 169 -9.25 -21.67 -15.06
N SER A 170 -9.87 -22.56 -15.84
CA SER A 170 -11.34 -22.65 -15.98
C SER A 170 -12.03 -23.44 -14.85
N ASP A 171 -11.28 -24.08 -13.94
CA ASP A 171 -11.89 -24.77 -12.79
C ASP A 171 -12.49 -23.74 -11.82
N PRO A 172 -13.78 -23.85 -11.47
CA PRO A 172 -14.46 -22.99 -10.49
C PRO A 172 -13.72 -22.79 -9.17
N LYS A 173 -12.90 -23.76 -8.75
CA LYS A 173 -12.09 -23.66 -7.52
C LYS A 173 -11.00 -22.59 -7.61
N PHE A 174 -10.49 -22.30 -8.80
CA PHE A 174 -9.45 -21.28 -9.02
C PHE A 174 -10.03 -19.97 -9.56
N TRP A 175 -10.92 -20.00 -10.55
CA TRP A 175 -11.40 -18.76 -11.17
C TRP A 175 -12.38 -17.99 -10.29
N LYS A 176 -13.22 -18.64 -9.46
CA LYS A 176 -14.17 -17.90 -8.61
C LYS A 176 -13.45 -17.01 -7.58
N PRO A 177 -12.45 -17.51 -6.79
CA PRO A 177 -11.68 -16.64 -5.90
C PRO A 177 -10.88 -15.57 -6.66
N LEU A 178 -10.32 -15.92 -7.83
CA LEU A 178 -9.58 -14.97 -8.66
C LEU A 178 -10.49 -13.86 -9.20
N ALA A 179 -11.66 -14.20 -9.72
CA ALA A 179 -12.63 -13.24 -10.25
C ALA A 179 -13.18 -12.34 -9.14
N LEU A 180 -13.53 -12.90 -7.97
CA LEU A 180 -13.99 -12.11 -6.83
C LEU A 180 -12.92 -11.13 -6.33
N SER A 181 -11.67 -11.59 -6.16
CA SER A 181 -10.57 -10.71 -5.75
C SER A 181 -10.26 -9.64 -6.80
N SER A 182 -10.24 -10.01 -8.09
CA SER A 182 -10.01 -9.07 -9.19
C SER A 182 -11.13 -8.03 -9.27
N MET A 183 -12.39 -8.46 -9.18
CA MET A 183 -13.55 -7.56 -9.19
C MET A 183 -13.53 -6.60 -8.00
N LEU A 184 -13.17 -7.07 -6.80
CA LEU A 184 -13.03 -6.21 -5.62
C LEU A 184 -11.90 -5.19 -5.80
N MET A 185 -10.76 -5.58 -6.37
CA MET A 185 -9.65 -4.66 -6.66
C MET A 185 -10.04 -3.60 -7.70
N ILE A 186 -10.74 -4.00 -8.76
CA ILE A 186 -11.26 -3.08 -9.78
C ILE A 186 -12.26 -2.12 -9.12
N ALA A 187 -13.26 -2.64 -8.40
CA ALA A 187 -14.25 -1.81 -7.70
C ALA A 187 -13.60 -0.81 -6.74
N GLN A 188 -12.54 -1.22 -6.04
CA GLN A 188 -11.77 -0.31 -5.18
C GLN A 188 -11.11 0.83 -5.97
N GLN A 189 -10.50 0.57 -7.13
CA GLN A 189 -9.89 1.62 -7.95
C GLN A 189 -10.94 2.58 -8.54
N PHE A 190 -12.06 2.04 -8.99
CA PHE A 190 -13.18 2.82 -9.55
C PHE A 190 -14.05 3.53 -8.51
N SER A 191 -13.78 3.33 -7.21
CA SER A 191 -14.48 4.05 -6.14
C SER A 191 -14.23 5.56 -6.13
N GLY A 192 -13.22 6.05 -6.86
CA GLY A 192 -12.86 7.47 -6.88
C GLY A 192 -11.96 7.92 -5.71
N ASN A 193 -11.66 7.02 -4.76
CA ASN A 193 -10.83 7.33 -3.60
C ASN A 193 -9.46 7.94 -3.97
N LEU A 194 -8.73 7.34 -4.92
CA LEU A 194 -7.43 7.89 -5.35
C LEU A 194 -7.55 9.25 -6.03
N ALA A 195 -8.64 9.50 -6.76
CA ALA A 195 -8.88 10.79 -7.40
C ALA A 195 -9.09 11.89 -6.35
N VAL A 196 -9.84 11.60 -5.28
CA VAL A 196 -10.02 12.55 -4.17
C VAL A 196 -8.72 12.78 -3.45
N VAL A 197 -7.99 11.72 -3.09
CA VAL A 197 -6.70 11.85 -2.40
C VAL A 197 -5.72 12.69 -3.24
N PHE A 198 -5.49 12.37 -4.52
CA PHE A 198 -4.52 13.13 -5.31
C PHE A 198 -4.95 14.58 -5.61
N ASN A 199 -6.25 14.87 -5.65
CA ASN A 199 -6.76 16.21 -5.93
C ASN A 199 -7.30 16.93 -4.69
N THR A 200 -7.03 16.43 -3.48
CA THR A 200 -7.60 16.99 -2.23
C THR A 200 -7.34 18.50 -2.12
N VAL A 201 -6.11 18.94 -2.38
CA VAL A 201 -5.75 20.36 -2.34
C VAL A 201 -6.54 21.18 -3.36
N SER A 202 -6.61 20.71 -4.62
CA SER A 202 -7.33 21.39 -5.69
C SER A 202 -8.85 21.43 -5.46
N ILE A 203 -9.42 20.38 -4.87
CA ILE A 203 -10.84 20.33 -4.49
C ILE A 203 -11.13 21.42 -3.45
N PHE A 204 -10.33 21.51 -2.37
CA PHE A 204 -10.53 22.54 -1.34
C PHE A 204 -10.23 23.96 -1.81
N GLU A 205 -9.32 24.14 -2.76
CA GLU A 205 -9.08 25.43 -3.40
C GLU A 205 -10.29 25.87 -4.23
N SER A 206 -10.94 24.94 -4.93
CA SER A 206 -12.10 25.22 -5.78
C SER A 206 -13.39 25.52 -5.00
N THR A 207 -13.49 25.09 -3.75
CA THR A 207 -14.69 25.32 -2.92
C THR A 207 -14.69 26.68 -2.20
N GLY A 208 -13.59 27.46 -2.28
CA GLY A 208 -13.51 28.78 -1.64
C GLY A 208 -13.55 28.72 -0.10
N SER A 209 -13.13 27.59 0.48
CA SER A 209 -13.12 27.34 1.92
C SER A 209 -12.36 28.44 2.70
N THR A 210 -12.85 28.78 3.90
CA THR A 210 -12.16 29.72 4.82
C THR A 210 -10.83 29.18 5.35
N LEU A 211 -10.66 27.85 5.34
CA LEU A 211 -9.40 27.19 5.68
C LEU A 211 -8.51 27.11 4.44
N SER A 212 -7.20 27.34 4.65
CA SER A 212 -6.21 27.16 3.58
C SER A 212 -6.25 25.71 3.05
N PRO A 213 -6.15 25.48 1.73
CA PRO A 213 -6.17 24.13 1.14
C PRO A 213 -5.15 23.16 1.74
N SER A 214 -3.98 23.68 2.12
CA SER A 214 -2.92 22.93 2.80
C SER A 214 -3.36 22.41 4.16
N VAL A 215 -3.98 23.25 5.00
CA VAL A 215 -4.52 22.82 6.30
C VAL A 215 -5.64 21.79 6.11
N SER A 216 -6.54 22.01 5.15
CA SER A 216 -7.63 21.07 4.86
C SER A 216 -7.11 19.70 4.43
N SER A 217 -6.07 19.64 3.59
CA SER A 217 -5.46 18.36 3.19
C SER A 217 -4.80 17.63 4.37
N VAL A 218 -4.12 18.34 5.28
CA VAL A 218 -3.54 17.74 6.51
C VAL A 218 -4.64 17.19 7.43
N ILE A 219 -5.75 17.91 7.56
CA ILE A 219 -6.94 17.42 8.30
C ILE A 219 -7.46 16.14 7.66
N THR A 220 -7.63 16.11 6.33
CA THR A 220 -8.05 14.91 5.60
C THR A 220 -7.10 13.74 5.86
N GLY A 221 -5.78 13.94 5.75
CA GLY A 221 -4.78 12.92 6.05
C GLY A 221 -4.87 12.40 7.48
N SER A 222 -5.14 13.28 8.44
CA SER A 222 -5.28 12.93 9.86
C SER A 222 -6.52 12.06 10.10
N ILE A 223 -7.65 12.44 9.50
CA ILE A 223 -8.89 11.66 9.51
C ILE A 223 -8.63 10.27 8.90
N MET A 224 -7.93 10.19 7.77
CA MET A 224 -7.61 8.91 7.13
C MET A 224 -6.81 7.99 8.07
N VAL A 225 -5.82 8.50 8.79
CA VAL A 225 -5.04 7.71 9.75
C VAL A 225 -5.92 7.20 10.89
N ILE A 226 -6.70 8.08 11.52
CA ILE A 226 -7.59 7.74 12.64
C ILE A 226 -8.59 6.66 12.23
N PHE A 227 -9.27 6.84 11.11
CA PHE A 227 -10.25 5.87 10.61
C PHE A 227 -9.58 4.55 10.18
N THR A 228 -8.39 4.58 9.59
CA THR A 228 -7.66 3.34 9.22
C THR A 228 -7.31 2.51 10.45
N ILE A 229 -6.84 3.15 11.52
CA ILE A 229 -6.54 2.49 12.79
C ILE A 229 -7.83 1.93 13.40
N GLY A 230 -8.89 2.73 13.49
CA GLY A 230 -10.19 2.30 14.03
C GLY A 230 -10.79 1.11 13.26
N MET A 231 -10.80 1.19 11.92
CA MET A 231 -11.30 0.13 11.05
C MET A 231 -10.47 -1.15 11.14
N THR A 232 -9.16 -1.03 11.36
CA THR A 232 -8.27 -2.19 11.58
C THR A 232 -8.68 -3.00 12.82
N PHE A 233 -9.18 -2.37 13.87
CA PHE A 233 -9.70 -3.09 15.04
C PHE A 233 -11.16 -3.54 14.86
N LEU A 234 -11.94 -2.79 14.09
CA LEU A 234 -13.36 -3.09 13.87
C LEU A 234 -13.57 -4.27 12.90
N ILE A 235 -12.64 -4.51 11.97
CA ILE A 235 -12.75 -5.58 10.96
C ILE A 235 -12.89 -6.97 11.55
N ASP A 236 -12.23 -7.22 12.69
CA ASP A 236 -12.28 -8.51 13.39
C ASP A 236 -13.62 -8.70 14.14
N LYS A 237 -14.35 -7.61 14.44
CA LYS A 237 -15.63 -7.65 15.17
C LYS A 237 -16.84 -7.60 14.24
N ALA A 238 -16.86 -6.66 13.29
CA ALA A 238 -18.01 -6.39 12.42
C ALA A 238 -18.04 -7.28 11.16
N GLY A 239 -16.91 -7.90 10.81
CA GLY A 239 -16.78 -8.73 9.62
C GLY A 239 -16.53 -7.93 8.34
N ARG A 240 -15.81 -8.55 7.41
CA ARG A 240 -15.28 -7.90 6.19
C ARG A 240 -16.35 -7.42 5.21
N LYS A 241 -17.39 -8.22 4.98
CA LYS A 241 -18.45 -7.91 4.00
C LYS A 241 -19.31 -6.72 4.45
N ALA A 242 -19.67 -6.66 5.72
CA ALA A 242 -20.48 -5.58 6.28
C ALA A 242 -19.75 -4.23 6.17
N LEU A 243 -18.47 -4.19 6.57
CA LEU A 243 -17.64 -2.98 6.45
C LEU A 243 -17.46 -2.53 5.00
N LEU A 244 -17.24 -3.48 4.07
CA LEU A 244 -17.13 -3.16 2.65
C LEU A 244 -18.43 -2.49 2.14
N LEU A 245 -19.59 -3.09 2.39
CA LEU A 245 -20.88 -2.54 1.94
C LEU A 245 -21.18 -1.18 2.57
N PHE A 246 -20.97 -1.03 3.88
CA PHE A 246 -21.16 0.23 4.60
C PHE A 246 -20.25 1.33 4.05
N SER A 247 -18.95 1.04 3.88
CA SER A 247 -17.99 2.01 3.34
C SER A 247 -18.31 2.42 1.89
N SER A 248 -18.73 1.48 1.05
CA SER A 248 -19.13 1.77 -0.33
C SER A 248 -20.39 2.62 -0.41
N ALA A 249 -21.39 2.36 0.44
CA ALA A 249 -22.58 3.21 0.52
C ALA A 249 -22.24 4.63 0.98
N GLY A 250 -21.42 4.76 2.03
CA GLY A 250 -20.95 6.06 2.53
C GLY A 250 -20.14 6.84 1.49
N MET A 251 -19.23 6.18 0.76
CA MET A 251 -18.50 6.78 -0.36
C MET A 251 -19.45 7.22 -1.47
N GLY A 252 -20.43 6.40 -1.86
CA GLY A 252 -21.41 6.73 -2.89
C GLY A 252 -22.22 7.97 -2.54
N LEU A 253 -22.71 8.08 -1.30
CA LEU A 253 -23.42 9.25 -0.81
C LEU A 253 -22.53 10.50 -0.81
N SER A 254 -21.30 10.38 -0.28
CA SER A 254 -20.36 11.51 -0.19
C SER A 254 -19.95 12.03 -1.57
N HIS A 255 -19.69 11.14 -2.53
CA HIS A 255 -19.38 11.52 -3.90
C HIS A 255 -20.57 12.13 -4.63
N SER A 256 -21.78 11.65 -4.37
CA SER A 256 -23.00 12.23 -4.95
C SER A 256 -23.18 13.66 -4.45
N LEU A 257 -22.98 13.90 -3.15
CA LEU A 257 -23.03 15.25 -2.56
C LEU A 257 -21.98 16.17 -3.18
N LEU A 258 -20.71 15.72 -3.25
CA LEU A 258 -19.63 16.50 -3.84
C LEU A 258 -19.89 16.82 -5.31
N GLY A 259 -20.40 15.84 -6.08
CA GLY A 259 -20.77 16.03 -7.48
C GLY A 259 -21.92 17.02 -7.65
N SER A 260 -22.96 16.94 -6.81
CA SER A 260 -24.06 17.89 -6.80
C SER A 260 -23.61 19.30 -6.45
N TYR A 261 -22.70 19.47 -5.47
CA TYR A 261 -22.12 20.75 -5.11
C TYR A 261 -21.43 21.41 -6.31
N PHE A 262 -20.50 20.70 -6.97
CA PHE A 262 -19.79 21.23 -8.13
C PHE A 262 -20.72 21.49 -9.33
N TYR A 263 -21.76 20.68 -9.50
CA TYR A 263 -22.78 20.94 -10.52
C TYR A 263 -23.54 22.24 -10.26
N ILE A 264 -23.93 22.50 -9.01
CA ILE A 264 -24.61 23.75 -8.64
C ILE A 264 -23.67 24.93 -8.84
N GLN A 265 -22.41 24.80 -8.40
CA GLN A 265 -21.38 25.83 -8.56
C GLN A 265 -21.17 26.22 -10.04
N ALA A 266 -21.28 25.27 -10.96
CA ALA A 266 -21.09 25.50 -12.39
C ALA A 266 -22.31 26.14 -13.09
N ASN A 267 -23.53 25.95 -12.56
CA ASN A 267 -24.77 26.29 -13.26
C ASN A 267 -25.60 27.41 -12.60
N TYR A 268 -25.31 27.78 -11.35
CA TYR A 268 -26.12 28.74 -10.58
C TYR A 268 -25.33 29.97 -10.11
N PRO A 269 -26.01 31.10 -9.81
CA PRO A 269 -25.36 32.34 -9.37
C PRO A 269 -24.72 32.22 -7.98
N GLN A 270 -23.76 33.09 -7.69
CA GLN A 270 -22.96 33.10 -6.46
C GLN A 270 -23.76 33.19 -5.16
N GLU A 271 -24.97 33.78 -5.19
CA GLU A 271 -25.86 33.87 -4.02
C GLU A 271 -26.31 32.49 -3.52
N VAL A 272 -26.62 31.57 -4.44
CA VAL A 272 -26.98 30.20 -4.10
C VAL A 272 -25.77 29.46 -3.56
N ILE A 273 -24.59 29.67 -4.15
CA ILE A 273 -23.31 29.07 -3.73
C ILE A 273 -22.96 29.49 -2.28
N ASN A 274 -23.14 30.76 -1.94
CA ASN A 274 -22.86 31.26 -0.60
C ASN A 274 -23.79 30.64 0.45
N SER A 275 -25.06 30.33 0.11
CA SER A 275 -26.00 29.67 1.02
C SER A 275 -25.70 28.19 1.28
N ILE A 276 -24.95 27.53 0.38
CA ILE A 276 -24.53 26.12 0.50
C ILE A 276 -23.04 25.97 0.82
N SER A 277 -22.30 27.06 1.03
CA SER A 277 -20.86 27.05 1.27
C SER A 277 -20.41 26.33 2.56
N TRP A 278 -21.35 26.02 3.45
CA TRP A 278 -21.13 25.23 4.67
C TRP A 278 -21.14 23.71 4.44
N LEU A 279 -21.61 23.27 3.27
CA LEU A 279 -21.81 21.86 2.89
C LEU A 279 -20.57 21.32 2.17
#